data_AF-A0A940B1L6-F1
#
_entry.id   AF-A0A940B1L6-F1
#
_cell.length_a   1.000
_cell.length_b   1.000
_cell.length_c   1.000
_cell.angle_alpha   90.00
_cell.angle_beta   90.00
_cell.angle_gamma   90.00
#
_symmetry.space_group_name_H-M   'P 1'
#
loop_
_entity.id
_entity.type
_entity.pdbx_description
1 polymer ?
#
loop_
_entity_poly.entity_id
_entity_poly.type
_entity_poly.pdbx_seq_one_letter_code
_entity_poly.pdbx_strand_id
1 'polypeptide(L)'
;MNKLSFLALAALMAGCCCNTDDVKPFGTTKFGEKATLYTLKSPDGLTLEITDFGGRLVRCWAPDREGKLADVTLGWNTVGEYETLGFSMGTLIGRYGNRIANGKFTLDGKEWQLPINETNPVPRNCNLHGGPDGWDAKVWKASEYDGKRLVLTLVSPDGDMGFPGTVTMKVTYTVLPQNIWRVEYEATTDKPTVINPTHHSYWNLAGEASGNVLDQLLMVNADKYTQTDAGLIPTTDAAVDGTGFDFRKARPIGSMAEWMAAQESLKP
;
A
#
# COMPACT_ATOMS: atom_id res chain seq x y z
N MET A 1 -41.03 59.73 -2.04
CA MET A 1 -40.13 59.40 -3.16
C MET A 1 -38.91 58.67 -2.61
N ASN A 2 -38.78 57.42 -3.07
CA ASN A 2 -37.81 56.34 -2.82
C ASN A 2 -36.50 56.66 -2.06
N LYS A 3 -36.30 55.98 -0.93
CA LYS A 3 -34.96 55.58 -0.45
C LYS A 3 -34.74 54.11 -0.83
N LEU A 4 -33.94 53.87 -1.88
CA LEU A 4 -33.44 52.54 -2.21
C LEU A 4 -32.31 52.18 -1.25
N SER A 5 -32.51 51.16 -0.42
CA SER A 5 -31.45 50.50 0.33
C SER A 5 -30.85 49.40 -0.55
N PHE A 6 -29.60 49.55 -0.97
CA PHE A 6 -28.82 48.46 -1.57
C PHE A 6 -28.31 47.55 -0.46
N LEU A 7 -28.87 46.34 -0.35
CA LEU A 7 -28.24 45.25 0.40
C LEU A 7 -27.17 44.63 -0.50
N ALA A 8 -25.90 44.83 -0.16
CA ALA A 8 -24.81 44.06 -0.75
C ALA A 8 -24.79 42.66 -0.10
N LEU A 9 -25.16 41.65 -0.88
CA LEU A 9 -25.05 40.26 -0.48
C LEU A 9 -23.60 39.81 -0.71
N ALA A 10 -22.80 39.76 0.35
CA ALA A 10 -21.47 39.17 0.30
C ALA A 10 -21.62 37.64 0.27
N ALA A 11 -21.39 37.03 -0.89
CA ALA A 11 -21.24 35.59 -1.00
C ALA A 11 -19.89 35.18 -0.37
N LEU A 12 -19.93 34.52 0.79
CA LEU A 12 -18.76 33.78 1.30
C LEU A 12 -18.52 32.59 0.37
N MET A 13 -17.56 32.73 -0.53
CA MET A 13 -16.89 31.59 -1.13
C MET A 13 -16.02 30.95 -0.04
N ALA A 14 -16.48 29.85 0.55
CA ALA A 14 -15.64 28.95 1.31
C ALA A 14 -14.65 28.31 0.33
N GLY A 15 -13.52 28.97 0.09
CA GLY A 15 -12.36 28.31 -0.50
C GLY A 15 -11.92 27.23 0.47
N CYS A 16 -11.85 25.98 0.01
CA CYS A 16 -11.06 24.95 0.69
C CYS A 16 -9.62 25.48 0.77
N CYS A 17 -9.26 26.07 1.90
CA CYS A 17 -7.88 26.40 2.20
C CYS A 17 -7.14 25.08 2.39
N CYS A 18 -6.56 24.53 1.33
CA CYS A 18 -5.43 23.62 1.48
C CYS A 18 -4.33 24.42 2.20
N ASN A 19 -4.02 24.07 3.44
CA ASN A 19 -2.90 24.71 4.14
C ASN A 19 -1.62 24.39 3.37
N THR A 20 -0.75 25.38 3.18
CA THR A 20 0.50 25.23 2.42
C THR A 20 1.45 24.17 3.01
N ASP A 21 1.23 23.78 4.28
CA ASP A 21 2.00 22.73 4.96
C ASP A 21 1.51 21.30 4.64
N ASP A 22 0.33 21.15 4.03
CA ASP A 22 -0.24 19.84 3.72
C ASP A 22 0.32 19.23 2.42
N VAL A 23 1.10 20.01 1.64
CA VAL A 23 1.83 19.53 0.46
C VAL A 23 3.26 20.06 0.54
N LYS A 24 4.24 19.17 0.64
CA LYS A 24 5.66 19.55 0.77
C LYS A 24 6.58 18.65 -0.05
N PRO A 25 7.77 19.12 -0.45
CA PRO A 25 8.77 18.25 -1.07
C PRO A 25 9.12 17.06 -0.16
N PHE A 26 9.12 15.86 -0.73
CA PHE A 26 9.56 14.64 -0.03
C PHE A 26 11.02 14.28 -0.34
N GLY A 27 11.47 14.62 -1.55
CA GLY A 27 12.85 14.40 -1.97
C GLY A 27 12.98 14.31 -3.49
N THR A 28 14.11 13.78 -3.92
CA THR A 28 14.40 13.51 -5.33
C THR A 28 14.92 12.08 -5.45
N THR A 29 14.42 11.32 -6.42
CA THR A 29 14.87 9.95 -6.71
C THR A 29 16.31 9.96 -7.22
N LYS A 30 16.97 8.80 -7.21
CA LYS A 30 18.29 8.62 -7.83
C LYS A 30 18.33 8.98 -9.32
N PHE A 31 17.17 9.04 -9.98
CA PHE A 31 17.02 9.42 -11.39
C PHE A 31 16.67 10.90 -11.59
N GLY A 32 16.60 11.71 -10.53
CA GLY A 32 16.33 13.14 -10.61
C GLY A 32 14.84 13.51 -10.61
N GLU A 33 13.93 12.56 -10.42
CA GLU A 33 12.50 12.83 -10.33
C GLU A 33 12.15 13.39 -8.95
N LYS A 34 11.37 14.47 -8.90
CA LYS A 34 10.94 15.07 -7.64
C LYS A 34 9.75 14.32 -7.08
N ALA A 35 9.79 14.01 -5.79
CA ALA A 35 8.69 13.43 -5.04
C ALA A 35 8.07 14.43 -4.07
N THR A 36 6.77 14.30 -3.84
CA THR A 36 5.95 15.20 -3.01
C THR A 36 5.23 14.39 -1.94
N LEU A 37 5.18 14.93 -0.72
CA LEU A 37 4.38 14.40 0.40
C LEU A 37 3.09 15.20 0.52
N TYR A 38 1.96 14.49 0.58
CA TYR A 38 0.61 15.00 0.70
C TYR A 38 0.01 14.54 2.03
N THR A 39 -0.63 15.45 2.75
CA THR A 39 -1.28 15.16 4.03
C THR A 39 -2.79 15.09 3.85
N LEU A 40 -3.40 13.98 4.26
CA LEU A 40 -4.85 13.79 4.27
C LEU A 40 -5.33 13.78 5.72
N LYS A 41 -6.33 14.62 6.05
CA LYS A 41 -6.82 14.80 7.44
C LYS A 41 -8.30 14.43 7.56
N SER A 42 -8.59 13.46 8.42
CA SER A 42 -9.95 13.20 8.86
C SER A 42 -10.35 14.24 9.92
N PRO A 43 -11.61 14.71 9.93
CA PRO A 43 -12.10 15.55 11.04
C PRO A 43 -12.09 14.82 12.39
N ASP A 44 -12.00 13.48 12.40
CA ASP A 44 -12.05 12.65 13.60
C ASP A 44 -10.65 12.29 14.17
N GLY A 45 -9.59 12.93 13.67
CA GLY A 45 -8.23 12.87 14.23
C GLY A 45 -7.20 12.06 13.44
N LEU A 46 -7.62 11.17 12.53
CA LEU A 46 -6.70 10.44 11.64
C LEU A 46 -5.98 11.40 10.69
N THR A 47 -4.65 11.32 10.64
CA THR A 47 -3.84 12.03 9.65
C THR A 47 -2.94 11.05 8.90
N LEU A 48 -3.02 11.04 7.58
CA LEU A 48 -2.18 10.24 6.70
C LEU A 48 -1.19 11.15 5.98
N GLU A 49 0.08 10.75 5.93
CA GLU A 49 1.07 11.37 5.05
C GLU A 49 1.42 10.39 3.94
N ILE A 50 1.16 10.78 2.69
CA ILE A 50 1.28 9.93 1.50
C ILE A 50 2.23 10.60 0.51
N THR A 51 3.22 9.88 0.01
CA THR A 51 4.12 10.38 -1.05
C THR A 51 3.73 9.86 -2.41
N ASP A 52 3.89 10.67 -3.45
CA ASP A 52 3.71 10.22 -4.84
C ASP A 52 4.83 9.25 -5.30
N PHE A 53 5.94 9.15 -4.58
CA PHE A 53 6.95 8.11 -4.81
C PHE A 53 6.43 6.74 -4.34
N GLY A 54 6.13 5.86 -5.29
CA GLY A 54 5.47 4.56 -5.08
C GLY A 54 4.06 4.65 -4.52
N GLY A 55 3.47 5.86 -4.47
CA GLY A 55 2.18 6.11 -3.84
C GLY A 55 2.14 5.69 -2.37
N ARG A 56 3.24 5.86 -1.63
CA ARG A 56 3.43 5.26 -0.32
C ARG A 56 2.67 5.97 0.80
N LEU A 57 2.06 5.23 1.71
CA LEU A 57 1.74 5.71 3.06
C LEU A 57 3.04 5.78 3.87
N VAL A 58 3.50 7.00 4.15
CA VAL A 58 4.71 7.29 4.92
C VAL A 58 4.43 7.28 6.42
N ARG A 59 3.32 7.90 6.83
CA ARG A 59 2.89 8.00 8.25
C ARG A 59 1.38 7.89 8.37
N CYS A 60 0.92 7.31 9.48
CA CYS A 60 -0.47 7.21 9.85
C CYS A 60 -0.64 7.57 11.32
N TRP A 61 -0.94 8.83 11.60
CA TRP A 61 -1.22 9.30 12.94
C TRP A 61 -2.66 8.97 13.31
N ALA A 62 -2.84 8.01 14.20
CA ALA A 62 -4.14 7.56 14.67
C ALA A 62 -4.33 7.87 16.17
N PRO A 63 -5.51 8.33 16.61
CA PRO A 63 -5.79 8.57 18.02
C PRO A 63 -6.11 7.26 18.75
N ASP A 64 -5.63 7.14 19.98
CA ASP A 64 -6.09 6.13 20.93
C ASP A 64 -7.42 6.54 21.60
N ARG A 65 -7.88 5.74 22.58
CA ARG A 65 -9.12 6.00 23.32
C ARG A 65 -9.10 7.28 24.17
N GLU A 66 -7.92 7.84 24.45
CA GLU A 66 -7.72 9.10 25.19
C GLU A 66 -7.48 10.27 24.22
N GLY A 67 -7.49 10.02 22.92
CA GLY A 67 -7.23 11.01 21.87
C GLY A 67 -5.74 11.27 21.63
N LYS A 68 -4.84 10.49 22.24
CA LYS A 68 -3.40 10.63 22.02
C LYS A 68 -3.03 10.03 20.67
N LEU A 69 -2.35 10.81 19.84
CA LEU A 69 -1.88 10.36 18.52
C LEU A 69 -0.59 9.55 18.62
N ALA A 70 -0.51 8.49 17.83
CA ALA A 70 0.71 7.76 17.53
C ALA A 70 0.78 7.44 16.03
N ASP A 71 1.99 7.40 15.47
CA ASP A 71 2.21 6.88 14.11
C ASP A 71 2.16 5.35 14.17
N VAL A 72 1.16 4.74 13.53
CA VAL A 72 0.87 3.31 13.62
C VAL A 72 1.30 2.52 12.37
N THR A 73 1.98 3.16 11.41
CA THR A 73 2.55 2.49 10.23
C THR A 73 4.08 2.55 10.27
N LEU A 74 4.75 1.52 9.75
CA LEU A 74 6.19 1.58 9.51
C LEU A 74 6.49 2.27 8.18
N GLY A 75 7.54 3.08 8.15
CA GLY A 75 8.01 3.77 6.96
C GLY A 75 9.38 4.40 7.14
N TRP A 76 9.90 4.96 6.06
CA TRP A 76 11.14 5.74 6.04
C TRP A 76 10.86 7.24 5.86
N ASN A 77 11.82 8.07 6.24
CA ASN A 77 11.64 9.53 6.27
C ASN A 77 11.98 10.22 4.95
N THR A 78 12.72 9.54 4.05
CA THR A 78 13.27 10.12 2.83
C THR A 78 13.19 9.17 1.63
N VAL A 79 13.18 9.73 0.42
CA VAL A 79 13.26 8.94 -0.84
C VAL A 79 14.49 8.03 -0.84
N GLY A 80 15.66 8.53 -0.43
CA GLY A 80 16.91 7.76 -0.44
C GLY A 80 16.90 6.55 0.49
N GLU A 81 16.24 6.64 1.66
CA GLU A 81 16.05 5.48 2.54
C GLU A 81 15.15 4.42 1.88
N TYR A 82 14.03 4.83 1.25
CA TYR A 82 13.18 3.92 0.49
C TYR A 82 13.92 3.23 -0.68
N GLU A 83 14.86 3.92 -1.32
CA GLU A 83 15.66 3.35 -2.42
C GLU A 83 16.77 2.39 -1.95
N THR A 84 17.21 2.47 -0.69
CA THR A 84 18.45 1.79 -0.22
C THR A 84 18.24 0.78 0.89
N LEU A 85 17.30 1.02 1.81
CA LEU A 85 17.06 0.13 2.95
C LEU A 85 16.22 -1.11 2.58
N GLY A 86 15.65 -1.10 1.37
CA GLY A 86 14.75 -2.16 0.91
C GLY A 86 13.45 -2.17 1.72
N PHE A 87 12.62 -3.17 1.46
CA PHE A 87 11.25 -3.35 1.97
C PHE A 87 10.17 -2.54 1.24
N SER A 88 9.04 -3.22 1.02
CA SER A 88 7.83 -2.66 0.39
C SER A 88 7.02 -1.77 1.34
N MET A 89 7.67 -1.03 2.25
CA MET A 89 6.98 -0.29 3.31
C MET A 89 5.99 0.72 2.74
N GLY A 90 4.71 0.50 3.04
CA GLY A 90 3.63 1.42 2.74
C GLY A 90 3.37 1.63 1.26
N THR A 91 3.91 0.83 0.33
CA THR A 91 3.90 1.16 -1.10
C THR A 91 2.72 0.57 -1.87
N LEU A 92 2.41 1.18 -3.01
CA LEU A 92 1.63 0.54 -4.06
C LEU A 92 2.47 -0.53 -4.76
N ILE A 93 1.92 -1.72 -4.83
CA ILE A 93 2.53 -2.87 -5.47
C ILE A 93 1.86 -3.13 -6.81
N GLY A 94 2.67 -3.36 -7.84
CA GLY A 94 2.20 -3.83 -9.13
C GLY A 94 3.31 -3.97 -10.17
N ARG A 95 3.01 -4.53 -11.34
CA ARG A 95 1.67 -4.84 -11.87
C ARG A 95 0.96 -6.03 -11.22
N TYR A 96 1.72 -6.94 -10.61
CA TYR A 96 1.21 -8.12 -9.93
C TYR A 96 1.81 -8.25 -8.52
N GLY A 97 0.98 -8.20 -7.50
CA GLY A 97 1.37 -8.41 -6.11
C GLY A 97 1.63 -9.88 -5.80
N ASN A 98 2.62 -10.11 -4.93
CA ASN A 98 3.13 -11.41 -4.54
C ASN A 98 3.94 -12.08 -5.67
N ARG A 99 4.02 -13.42 -5.69
CA ARG A 99 4.98 -14.19 -6.49
C ARG A 99 4.36 -14.76 -7.77
N ILE A 100 5.13 -14.75 -8.85
CA ILE A 100 4.90 -15.53 -10.06
C ILE A 100 6.05 -16.53 -10.21
N ALA A 101 5.73 -17.81 -10.13
CA ALA A 101 6.69 -18.92 -10.18
C ALA A 101 7.56 -18.86 -11.45
N ASN A 102 8.86 -19.02 -11.29
CA ASN A 102 9.87 -18.92 -12.36
C ASN A 102 9.84 -17.59 -13.14
N GLY A 103 9.12 -16.58 -12.64
CA GLY A 103 8.84 -15.36 -13.39
C GLY A 103 8.12 -15.63 -14.70
N LYS A 104 7.37 -16.73 -14.82
CA LYS A 104 6.74 -17.15 -16.07
C LYS A 104 5.24 -17.26 -15.92
N PHE A 105 4.53 -16.82 -16.94
CA PHE A 105 3.11 -17.10 -17.09
C PHE A 105 2.75 -17.24 -18.58
N THR A 106 1.63 -17.91 -18.84
CA THR A 106 1.07 -18.04 -20.18
C THR A 106 -0.20 -17.21 -20.26
N LEU A 107 -0.33 -16.40 -21.31
CA LEU A 107 -1.52 -15.62 -21.62
C LEU A 107 -1.80 -15.74 -23.11
N ASP A 108 -3.03 -16.12 -23.47
CA ASP A 108 -3.47 -16.35 -24.85
C ASP A 108 -2.53 -17.26 -25.67
N GLY A 109 -2.03 -18.33 -25.03
CA GLY A 109 -1.13 -19.31 -25.64
C GLY A 109 0.32 -18.84 -25.83
N LYS A 110 0.67 -17.61 -25.41
CA LYS A 110 2.04 -17.09 -25.43
C LYS A 110 2.66 -17.12 -24.04
N GLU A 111 3.89 -17.63 -23.94
CA GLU A 111 4.70 -17.55 -22.72
C GLU A 111 5.33 -16.15 -22.59
N TRP A 112 5.27 -15.60 -21.38
CA TRP A 112 5.89 -14.34 -20.99
C TRP A 112 6.92 -14.59 -19.89
N GLN A 113 8.10 -14.00 -20.03
CA GLN A 113 9.17 -14.05 -19.03
C GLN A 113 9.30 -12.69 -18.35
N LEU A 114 9.19 -12.71 -17.04
CA LEU A 114 9.38 -11.59 -16.12
C LEU A 114 10.75 -11.72 -15.44
N PRO A 115 11.33 -10.62 -14.93
CA PRO A 115 12.57 -10.68 -14.14
C PRO A 115 12.42 -11.50 -12.86
N ILE A 116 13.46 -12.26 -12.51
CA ILE A 116 13.58 -12.90 -11.20
C ILE A 116 14.24 -11.92 -10.25
N ASN A 117 13.57 -11.58 -9.15
CA ASN A 117 13.99 -10.45 -8.30
C ASN A 117 13.91 -10.67 -6.81
N GLU A 118 13.50 -11.86 -6.35
CA GLU A 118 13.58 -12.19 -4.94
C GLU A 118 14.93 -12.82 -4.60
N THR A 119 15.90 -11.97 -4.27
CA THR A 119 17.31 -12.36 -4.09
C THR A 119 17.79 -12.39 -2.64
N ASN A 120 17.00 -11.86 -1.69
CA ASN A 120 17.39 -11.70 -0.28
C ASN A 120 16.14 -11.85 0.61
N PRO A 121 16.22 -12.50 1.79
CA PRO A 121 17.39 -13.20 2.37
C PRO A 121 17.62 -14.60 1.85
N VAL A 122 16.60 -15.24 1.30
CA VAL A 122 16.71 -16.54 0.64
C VAL A 122 16.31 -16.33 -0.81
N PRO A 123 17.22 -16.55 -1.78
CA PRO A 123 16.88 -16.43 -3.19
C PRO A 123 15.74 -17.37 -3.57
N ARG A 124 14.74 -16.86 -4.26
CA ARG A 124 13.60 -17.63 -4.77
C ARG A 124 13.49 -17.42 -6.27
N ASN A 125 13.23 -18.50 -7.01
CA ASN A 125 13.08 -18.44 -8.46
C ASN A 125 11.69 -17.94 -8.85
N CYS A 126 11.42 -16.66 -8.60
CA CYS A 126 10.15 -16.02 -8.93
C CYS A 126 10.31 -14.54 -9.27
N ASN A 127 9.33 -14.03 -10.00
CA ASN A 127 9.06 -12.59 -10.01
C ASN A 127 8.26 -12.26 -8.75
N LEU A 128 8.68 -11.27 -7.99
CA LEU A 128 8.03 -10.80 -6.77
C LEU A 128 7.59 -9.35 -6.97
N HIS A 129 6.32 -9.08 -6.65
CA HIS A 129 5.76 -7.71 -6.55
C HIS A 129 5.88 -6.87 -7.82
N GLY A 130 5.96 -7.50 -9.00
CA GLY A 130 6.03 -6.80 -10.29
C GLY A 130 7.45 -6.57 -10.81
N GLY A 131 8.49 -7.04 -10.10
CA GLY A 131 9.88 -6.98 -10.55
C GLY A 131 10.73 -5.92 -9.85
N PRO A 132 12.04 -5.81 -10.20
CA PRO A 132 13.00 -4.96 -9.49
C PRO A 132 12.74 -3.46 -9.61
N ASP A 133 12.11 -3.00 -10.70
CA ASP A 133 11.72 -1.60 -10.92
C ASP A 133 10.19 -1.50 -11.07
N GLY A 134 9.47 -2.18 -10.18
CA GLY A 134 8.01 -2.21 -10.11
C GLY A 134 7.39 -0.84 -9.79
N TRP A 135 6.08 -0.84 -9.56
CA TRP A 135 5.32 0.40 -9.34
C TRP A 135 5.70 1.16 -8.07
N ASP A 136 6.31 0.47 -7.11
CA ASP A 136 6.87 1.04 -5.90
C ASP A 136 8.10 1.91 -6.19
N ALA A 137 8.84 1.67 -7.26
CA ALA A 137 10.01 2.45 -7.63
C ALA A 137 9.70 3.70 -8.48
N LYS A 138 8.42 3.96 -8.80
CA LYS A 138 8.02 5.05 -9.72
C LYS A 138 7.52 6.27 -8.96
N VAL A 139 7.75 7.46 -9.49
CA VAL A 139 7.00 8.66 -9.08
C VAL A 139 5.66 8.68 -9.81
N TRP A 140 4.57 8.58 -9.07
CA TRP A 140 3.21 8.64 -9.59
C TRP A 140 2.82 10.08 -9.89
N LYS A 141 1.97 10.29 -10.89
CA LYS A 141 1.39 11.61 -11.13
C LYS A 141 0.24 11.85 -10.16
N ALA A 142 0.37 12.80 -9.25
CA ALA A 142 -0.76 13.32 -8.49
C ALA A 142 -1.63 14.20 -9.40
N SER A 143 -2.86 13.76 -9.69
CA SER A 143 -3.78 14.48 -10.58
C SER A 143 -4.81 15.31 -9.84
N GLU A 144 -5.18 14.93 -8.61
CA GLU A 144 -6.15 15.63 -7.77
C GLU A 144 -5.73 15.57 -6.30
N TYR A 145 -5.89 16.68 -5.58
CA TYR A 145 -5.67 16.74 -4.14
C TYR A 145 -6.54 17.85 -3.53
N ASP A 146 -7.22 17.55 -2.41
CA ASP A 146 -8.09 18.52 -1.71
C ASP A 146 -7.93 18.51 -0.17
N GLY A 147 -6.92 17.81 0.37
CA GLY A 147 -6.69 17.65 1.82
C GLY A 147 -7.43 16.47 2.46
N LYS A 148 -8.37 15.83 1.75
CA LYS A 148 -9.03 14.58 2.18
C LYS A 148 -8.94 13.47 1.15
N ARG A 149 -8.74 13.84 -0.11
CA ARG A 149 -8.64 12.97 -1.26
C ARG A 149 -7.33 13.25 -1.99
N LEU A 150 -6.68 12.19 -2.45
CA LEU A 150 -5.52 12.24 -3.33
C LEU A 150 -5.72 11.20 -4.44
N VAL A 151 -5.56 11.62 -5.70
CA VAL A 151 -5.60 10.73 -6.86
C VAL A 151 -4.21 10.64 -7.47
N LEU A 152 -3.68 9.42 -7.52
CA LEU A 152 -2.40 9.07 -8.12
C LEU A 152 -2.63 8.29 -9.41
N THR A 153 -1.88 8.61 -10.46
CA THR A 153 -1.93 7.90 -11.74
C THR A 153 -0.53 7.46 -12.17
N LEU A 154 -0.41 6.21 -12.64
CA LEU A 154 0.79 5.68 -13.27
C LEU A 154 0.43 5.06 -14.62
N VAL A 155 1.22 5.38 -15.64
CA VAL A 155 1.17 4.71 -16.94
C VAL A 155 2.35 3.74 -17.00
N SER A 156 2.06 2.45 -16.94
CA SER A 156 3.00 1.35 -17.07
C SER A 156 2.97 0.86 -18.52
N PRO A 157 3.97 1.20 -19.37
CA PRO A 157 3.92 0.93 -20.80
C PRO A 157 3.89 -0.57 -21.14
N ASP A 158 3.53 -0.90 -22.38
CA ASP A 158 3.68 -2.26 -22.91
C ASP A 158 5.13 -2.75 -22.76
N GLY A 159 5.31 -3.93 -22.18
CA GLY A 159 6.62 -4.51 -21.88
C GLY A 159 7.26 -4.03 -20.58
N ASP A 160 6.62 -3.12 -19.81
CA ASP A 160 7.11 -2.69 -18.50
C ASP A 160 7.26 -3.90 -17.57
N MET A 161 8.47 -4.11 -17.06
CA MET A 161 8.86 -5.29 -16.30
C MET A 161 8.56 -6.65 -16.96
N GLY A 162 8.42 -6.66 -18.29
CA GLY A 162 8.08 -7.85 -19.08
C GLY A 162 6.59 -8.14 -19.22
N PHE A 163 5.70 -7.33 -18.62
CA PHE A 163 4.25 -7.53 -18.73
C PHE A 163 3.70 -6.96 -20.06
N PRO A 164 2.79 -7.67 -20.75
CA PRO A 164 2.14 -7.17 -21.96
C PRO A 164 1.15 -6.04 -21.68
N GLY A 165 0.96 -5.16 -22.65
CA GLY A 165 -0.06 -4.12 -22.62
C GLY A 165 0.36 -2.91 -21.80
N THR A 166 0.01 -1.73 -22.30
CA THR A 166 0.05 -0.51 -21.50
C THR A 166 -1.06 -0.59 -20.46
N VAL A 167 -0.75 -0.33 -19.20
CA VAL A 167 -1.72 -0.18 -18.11
C VAL A 167 -1.69 1.26 -17.63
N THR A 168 -2.85 1.90 -17.60
CA THR A 168 -3.05 3.12 -16.82
C THR A 168 -3.70 2.71 -15.51
N MET A 169 -2.98 2.86 -14.41
CA MET A 169 -3.48 2.61 -13.06
C MET A 169 -3.79 3.95 -12.39
N LYS A 170 -5.00 4.08 -11.87
CA LYS A 170 -5.45 5.18 -11.01
C LYS A 170 -5.71 4.63 -9.62
N VAL A 171 -5.04 5.20 -8.62
CA VAL A 171 -5.30 4.91 -7.22
C VAL A 171 -5.84 6.16 -6.55
N THR A 172 -6.96 6.01 -5.87
CA THR A 172 -7.58 7.08 -5.10
C THR A 172 -7.48 6.77 -3.62
N TYR A 173 -6.81 7.65 -2.88
CA TYR A 173 -6.82 7.66 -1.43
C TYR A 173 -7.85 8.66 -0.94
N THR A 174 -8.69 8.26 0.00
CA THR A 174 -9.66 9.15 0.63
C THR A 174 -9.73 8.89 2.13
N VAL A 175 -9.64 9.94 2.95
CA VAL A 175 -10.04 9.88 4.36
C VAL A 175 -11.50 10.28 4.47
N LEU A 176 -12.27 9.42 5.10
CA LEU A 176 -13.69 9.57 5.33
C LEU A 176 -13.94 9.84 6.83
N PRO A 177 -15.17 10.21 7.21
CA PRO A 177 -15.56 10.27 8.61
C PRO A 177 -15.32 8.93 9.33
N GLN A 178 -15.29 8.98 10.66
CA GLN A 178 -14.97 7.86 11.55
C GLN A 178 -13.55 7.29 11.34
N ASN A 179 -12.59 8.14 10.95
CA ASN A 179 -11.20 7.74 10.72
C ASN A 179 -11.04 6.59 9.71
N ILE A 180 -11.91 6.52 8.70
CA ILE A 180 -11.82 5.49 7.65
C ILE A 180 -10.86 5.98 6.57
N TRP A 181 -9.81 5.21 6.31
CA TRP A 181 -8.99 5.35 5.11
C TRP A 181 -9.50 4.39 4.03
N ARG A 182 -9.88 4.94 2.87
CA ARG A 182 -10.28 4.19 1.69
C ARG A 182 -9.20 4.26 0.62
N VAL A 183 -8.89 3.10 0.04
CA VAL A 183 -8.03 2.95 -1.13
C VAL A 183 -8.84 2.32 -2.27
N GLU A 184 -8.94 3.00 -3.40
CA GLU A 184 -9.66 2.52 -4.58
C GLU A 184 -8.69 2.38 -5.75
N TYR A 185 -8.76 1.25 -6.46
CA TYR A 185 -7.91 0.94 -7.60
C TYR A 185 -8.77 0.87 -8.88
N GLU A 186 -8.33 1.55 -9.93
CA GLU A 186 -8.94 1.48 -11.25
C GLU A 186 -7.85 1.30 -12.30
N ALA A 187 -8.01 0.32 -13.18
CA ALA A 187 -7.05 0.03 -14.22
C ALA A 187 -7.71 -0.10 -15.59
N THR A 188 -7.06 0.48 -16.60
CA THR A 188 -7.39 0.24 -18.00
C THR A 188 -6.16 -0.25 -18.74
N THR A 189 -6.34 -1.08 -19.75
CA THR A 189 -5.25 -1.59 -20.58
C THR A 189 -5.60 -1.63 -22.07
N ASP A 190 -4.58 -1.54 -22.92
CA ASP A 190 -4.72 -1.61 -24.39
C ASP A 190 -4.59 -3.03 -24.96
N LYS A 191 -4.15 -4.00 -24.15
CA LYS A 191 -3.98 -5.42 -24.51
C LYS A 191 -4.28 -6.32 -23.31
N PRO A 192 -4.63 -7.60 -23.52
CA PRO A 192 -4.72 -8.56 -22.42
C PRO A 192 -3.44 -8.57 -21.57
N THR A 193 -3.60 -8.50 -20.24
CA THR A 193 -2.52 -8.53 -19.27
C THR A 193 -2.99 -9.10 -17.94
N VAL A 194 -2.05 -9.45 -17.06
CA VAL A 194 -2.35 -9.82 -15.67
C VAL A 194 -2.22 -8.59 -14.77
N ILE A 195 -3.12 -8.45 -13.80
CA ILE A 195 -3.13 -7.29 -12.90
C ILE A 195 -3.63 -7.71 -11.52
N ASN A 196 -2.86 -7.38 -10.49
CA ASN A 196 -3.19 -7.70 -9.09
C ASN A 196 -2.52 -6.69 -8.14
N PRO A 197 -3.00 -5.44 -8.08
CA PRO A 197 -2.38 -4.42 -7.24
C PRO A 197 -2.75 -4.60 -5.76
N THR A 198 -1.90 -4.11 -4.87
CA THR A 198 -2.22 -4.02 -3.44
C THR A 198 -1.47 -2.85 -2.79
N HIS A 199 -1.80 -2.54 -1.54
CA HIS A 199 -1.06 -1.61 -0.69
C HIS A 199 -0.29 -2.40 0.37
N HIS A 200 0.98 -2.08 0.58
CA HIS A 200 1.89 -2.89 1.41
C HIS A 200 2.26 -2.19 2.73
N SER A 201 1.26 -1.65 3.43
CA SER A 201 1.47 -1.06 4.77
C SER A 201 1.79 -2.11 5.82
N TYR A 202 2.71 -1.78 6.72
CA TYR A 202 3.02 -2.56 7.91
C TYR A 202 2.50 -1.80 9.13
N TRP A 203 1.76 -2.47 10.00
CA TRP A 203 1.04 -1.83 11.09
C TRP A 203 1.55 -2.26 12.45
N ASN A 204 1.72 -1.28 13.33
CA ASN A 204 1.86 -1.49 14.76
C ASN A 204 0.95 -0.49 15.49
N LEU A 205 -0.17 -0.99 16.01
CA LEU A 205 -1.23 -0.19 16.62
C LEU A 205 -0.82 0.45 17.95
N ALA A 206 0.26 -0.06 18.57
CA ALA A 206 0.88 0.57 19.74
C ALA A 206 1.88 1.68 19.36
N GLY A 207 2.11 1.89 18.06
CA GLY A 207 3.05 2.86 17.48
C GLY A 207 4.25 2.18 16.82
N GLU A 208 4.80 2.79 15.77
CA GLU A 208 5.88 2.20 14.95
C GLU A 208 7.12 1.76 15.74
N ALA A 209 7.46 2.50 16.80
CA ALA A 209 8.62 2.25 17.65
C ALA A 209 8.31 1.46 18.94
N SER A 210 7.14 0.82 19.02
CA SER A 210 6.67 0.15 20.26
C SER A 210 7.16 -1.30 20.42
N GLY A 211 7.95 -1.81 19.48
CA GLY A 211 8.50 -3.17 19.52
C GLY A 211 7.72 -4.15 18.63
N ASN A 212 7.44 -5.35 19.14
CA ASN A 212 6.80 -6.42 18.37
C ASN A 212 5.26 -6.31 18.38
N VAL A 213 4.61 -7.07 17.50
CA VAL A 213 3.14 -7.09 17.34
C VAL A 213 2.46 -8.32 17.97
N LEU A 214 3.19 -9.14 18.73
CA LEU A 214 2.75 -10.48 19.13
C LEU A 214 1.51 -10.44 20.03
N ASP A 215 1.36 -9.38 20.85
CA ASP A 215 0.21 -9.19 21.74
C ASP A 215 -1.01 -8.56 21.04
N GLN A 216 -0.85 -8.05 19.81
CA GLN A 216 -1.97 -7.49 19.07
C GLN A 216 -2.95 -8.60 18.68
N LEU A 217 -4.24 -8.31 18.80
CA LEU A 217 -5.29 -9.27 18.45
C LEU A 217 -5.60 -9.20 16.95
N LEU A 218 -5.48 -10.35 16.27
CA LEU A 218 -5.85 -10.52 14.87
C LEU A 218 -7.13 -11.34 14.76
N MET A 219 -8.02 -10.93 13.86
CA MET A 219 -9.17 -11.72 13.42
C MET A 219 -9.24 -11.66 11.89
N VAL A 220 -9.32 -12.83 11.24
CA VAL A 220 -9.42 -12.98 9.79
C VAL A 220 -10.63 -13.86 9.49
N ASN A 221 -11.59 -13.32 8.73
CA ASN A 221 -12.78 -14.05 8.34
C ASN A 221 -12.50 -14.95 7.12
N ALA A 222 -11.71 -16.00 7.33
CA ALA A 222 -11.33 -16.97 6.30
C ALA A 222 -11.33 -18.40 6.85
N ASP A 223 -11.95 -19.32 6.10
CA ASP A 223 -11.99 -20.75 6.44
C ASP A 223 -10.80 -21.55 5.90
N LYS A 224 -10.03 -20.95 4.98
CA LYS A 224 -8.88 -21.56 4.32
C LYS A 224 -7.70 -20.61 4.25
N TYR A 225 -6.50 -21.18 4.15
CA TYR A 225 -5.28 -20.49 3.83
C TYR A 225 -4.55 -21.21 2.68
N THR A 226 -3.71 -20.48 1.97
CA THR A 226 -2.91 -21.05 0.87
C THR A 226 -1.58 -21.54 1.41
N GLN A 227 -1.34 -22.84 1.30
CA GLN A 227 -0.04 -23.45 1.59
C GLN A 227 0.94 -23.14 0.47
N THR A 228 2.22 -23.05 0.81
CA THR A 228 3.28 -22.78 -0.15
C THR A 228 4.41 -23.80 -0.06
N ASP A 229 5.15 -23.94 -1.15
CA ASP A 229 6.43 -24.65 -1.14
C ASP A 229 7.56 -23.80 -0.49
N ALA A 230 8.79 -24.32 -0.49
CA ALA A 230 9.97 -23.61 0.03
C ALA A 230 10.30 -22.31 -0.75
N GLY A 231 9.84 -22.22 -2.00
CA GLY A 231 9.89 -21.01 -2.84
C GLY A 231 8.74 -20.04 -2.57
N LEU A 232 7.93 -20.28 -1.53
CA LEU A 232 6.73 -19.50 -1.20
C LEU A 232 5.73 -19.41 -2.36
N ILE A 233 5.73 -20.41 -3.26
CA ILE A 233 4.77 -20.53 -4.35
C ILE A 233 3.55 -21.31 -3.86
N PRO A 234 2.32 -20.83 -4.11
CA PRO A 234 1.09 -21.56 -3.78
C PRO A 234 1.08 -23.00 -4.31
N THR A 235 0.71 -23.95 -3.45
CA THR A 235 0.59 -25.38 -3.81
C THR A 235 -0.85 -25.86 -3.71
N THR A 236 -1.50 -25.61 -2.57
CA THR A 236 -2.90 -25.98 -2.32
C THR A 236 -3.52 -25.04 -1.28
N ASP A 237 -4.84 -24.96 -1.26
CA ASP A 237 -5.55 -24.42 -0.12
C ASP A 237 -5.78 -25.49 0.94
N ALA A 238 -5.69 -25.10 2.21
CA ALA A 238 -5.95 -25.96 3.37
C ALA A 238 -6.92 -25.26 4.33
N ALA A 239 -7.71 -26.06 5.05
CA ALA A 239 -8.60 -25.53 6.08
C ALA A 239 -7.80 -24.94 7.25
N VAL A 240 -8.30 -23.86 7.85
CA VAL A 240 -7.67 -23.28 9.04
C VAL A 240 -7.96 -24.08 10.32
N ASP A 241 -9.04 -24.87 10.32
CA ASP A 241 -9.51 -25.61 11.48
C ASP A 241 -8.42 -26.53 12.07
N GLY A 242 -8.20 -26.43 13.38
CA GLY A 242 -7.16 -27.20 14.08
C GLY A 242 -5.72 -26.73 13.83
N THR A 243 -5.50 -25.63 13.11
CA THR A 243 -4.17 -25.08 12.81
C THR A 243 -3.89 -23.78 13.56
N GLY A 244 -2.60 -23.40 13.62
CA GLY A 244 -2.17 -22.08 14.11
C GLY A 244 -2.55 -20.92 13.19
N PHE A 245 -3.20 -21.18 12.05
CA PHE A 245 -3.73 -20.17 11.14
C PHE A 245 -5.21 -19.84 11.38
N ASP A 246 -5.89 -20.51 12.33
CA ASP A 246 -7.30 -20.21 12.64
C ASP A 246 -7.44 -18.88 13.39
N PHE A 247 -7.62 -17.80 12.65
CA PHE A 247 -7.91 -16.47 13.18
C PHE A 247 -9.38 -16.08 13.00
N ARG A 248 -10.31 -17.04 12.82
CA ARG A 248 -11.75 -16.73 12.70
C ARG A 248 -12.32 -16.09 13.97
N LYS A 249 -11.61 -16.24 15.10
CA LYS A 249 -11.83 -15.50 16.36
C LYS A 249 -10.59 -14.69 16.69
N ALA A 250 -10.80 -13.51 17.27
CA ALA A 250 -9.72 -12.64 17.72
C ALA A 250 -8.81 -13.36 18.72
N ARG A 251 -7.50 -13.39 18.44
CA ARG A 251 -6.47 -13.90 19.36
C ARG A 251 -5.11 -13.22 19.10
N PRO A 252 -4.16 -13.27 20.05
CA PRO A 252 -2.84 -12.68 19.87
C PRO A 252 -2.12 -13.26 18.66
N ILE A 253 -1.47 -12.41 17.86
CA ILE A 253 -0.62 -12.85 16.73
C ILE A 253 0.44 -13.86 17.19
N GLY A 254 0.99 -13.67 18.40
CA GLY A 254 2.02 -14.54 18.99
C GLY A 254 1.61 -16.00 19.10
N SER A 255 0.32 -16.29 19.28
CA SER A 255 -0.18 -17.67 19.37
C SER A 255 0.01 -18.49 18.09
N MET A 256 0.05 -17.83 16.91
CA MET A 256 0.44 -18.49 15.65
C MET A 256 1.94 -18.81 15.64
N ALA A 257 2.79 -17.87 16.08
CA ALA A 257 4.24 -18.06 16.09
C ALA A 257 4.64 -19.23 17.01
N GLU A 258 4.03 -19.33 18.18
CA GLU A 258 4.21 -20.44 19.12
C GLU A 258 3.78 -21.78 18.50
N TRP A 259 2.61 -21.81 17.85
CA TRP A 259 2.12 -23.02 17.18
C TRP A 259 3.08 -23.47 16.08
N MET A 260 3.55 -22.55 15.24
CA MET A 260 4.52 -22.85 14.17
C MET A 260 5.84 -23.38 14.73
N ALA A 261 6.36 -22.79 15.82
CA ALA A 261 7.58 -23.26 16.46
C ALA A 261 7.47 -24.70 17.01
N ALA A 262 6.26 -25.12 17.38
CA ALA A 262 5.96 -26.48 17.82
C ALA A 262 5.80 -27.49 16.67
N GLN A 263 5.56 -27.05 15.43
CA GLN A 263 5.43 -27.94 14.28
C GLN A 263 6.81 -28.26 13.68
N GLU A 264 7.29 -29.48 13.91
CA GLU A 264 8.61 -29.92 13.41
C GLU A 264 8.70 -29.88 11.87
N SER A 265 7.59 -30.13 11.17
CA SER A 265 7.50 -30.08 9.71
C SER A 265 7.43 -28.67 9.10
N LEU A 266 7.28 -27.63 9.94
CA LEU A 266 7.22 -26.23 9.49
C LEU A 266 8.43 -25.41 9.97
N LYS A 267 9.41 -26.05 10.62
CA LYS A 267 10.69 -25.41 10.92
C LYS A 267 11.45 -25.22 9.60
N PRO A 268 12.04 -24.03 9.37
CA PRO A 268 12.77 -23.72 8.14
C PRO A 268 13.99 -24.62 7.93
#